data_AF-A0AAE8N5D0-F1
#
_entry.id   AF-A0AAE8N5D0-F1
#
_cell.length_a   1.000
_cell.length_b   1.000
_cell.length_c   1.000
_cell.angle_alpha   90.00
_cell.angle_beta   90.00
_cell.angle_gamma   90.00
#
_symmetry.space_group_name_H-M   'P 1'
#
loop_
_entity.id
_entity.type
_entity.pdbx_description
1 polymer ?
#
loop_
_entity_poly.entity_id
_entity_poly.type
_entity_poly.pdbx_seq_one_letter_code
_entity_poly.pdbx_strand_id
1 'polypeptide(L)'
;MHPSPAAPYSATRLHTPFARDLGKALQAITPVQLSFREPRRRASGPQTSDQGIVCGLLAAFGNGQYLGSETGAASRFDNGLLVQMYGMFLGMFLGLGIMKKGSPDGNIGSSIDGMVPLLQALVPLMGMIARRWDAGEFTENDGHPMNMLVEGIETIRRTCEESGVDFGTMELFLERMKAAEVLVVVKGGFDNSALGPSLFPHHEADLRQETIKPEGFGCHTRFR
;
A
#
# COMPACT_ATOMS: atom_id res chain seq x y z
N MET A 1 11.24 55.23 9.18
CA MET A 1 11.27 54.19 8.13
C MET A 1 10.03 53.35 8.30
N HIS A 2 9.02 53.55 7.44
CA HIS A 2 7.76 52.79 7.46
C HIS A 2 7.87 51.58 6.51
N PRO A 3 7.36 50.40 6.88
CA PRO A 3 7.31 49.25 5.97
C PRO A 3 6.25 49.47 4.87
N SER A 4 6.66 49.15 3.65
CA SER A 4 5.82 49.17 2.44
C SER A 4 4.72 48.10 2.51
N PRO A 5 3.47 48.38 2.09
CA PRO A 5 2.40 47.38 2.08
C PRO A 5 2.63 46.34 0.97
N ALA A 6 2.51 45.07 1.33
CA ALA A 6 2.62 43.93 0.41
C ALA A 6 1.50 43.96 -0.65
N ALA A 7 1.87 43.69 -1.89
CA ALA A 7 0.95 43.61 -3.02
C ALA A 7 -0.02 42.41 -2.89
N PRO A 8 -1.27 42.53 -3.37
CA PRO A 8 -2.24 41.46 -3.28
C PRO A 8 -1.85 40.27 -4.19
N TYR A 9 -1.88 39.06 -3.62
CA TYR A 9 -1.75 37.80 -4.34
C TYR A 9 -2.83 37.72 -5.43
N SER A 10 -2.43 37.87 -6.68
CA SER A 10 -3.28 37.58 -7.83
C SER A 10 -3.46 36.06 -7.93
N ALA A 11 -4.66 35.58 -7.66
CA ALA A 11 -5.05 34.18 -7.83
C ALA A 11 -5.04 33.84 -9.33
N THR A 12 -3.89 33.42 -9.85
CA THR A 12 -3.77 32.85 -11.19
C THR A 12 -4.57 31.55 -11.22
N ARG A 13 -5.73 31.55 -11.89
CA ARG A 13 -6.49 30.32 -12.18
C ARG A 13 -5.60 29.38 -12.98
N LEU A 14 -5.12 28.32 -12.33
CA LEU A 14 -4.47 27.18 -12.96
C LEU A 14 -5.49 26.42 -13.83
N HIS A 15 -5.73 26.93 -15.04
CA HIS A 15 -6.35 26.19 -16.14
C HIS A 15 -5.28 25.33 -16.83
N THR A 16 -4.75 24.33 -16.14
CA THR A 16 -3.85 23.35 -16.77
C THR A 16 -4.64 22.10 -17.16
N PRO A 17 -4.34 21.47 -18.31
CA PRO A 17 -4.92 20.18 -18.71
C PRO A 17 -4.81 19.12 -17.60
N PHE A 18 -3.71 19.16 -16.84
CA PHE A 18 -3.45 18.30 -15.68
C PHE A 18 -4.53 18.36 -14.60
N ALA A 19 -5.05 19.55 -14.24
CA ALA A 19 -6.11 19.64 -13.23
C ALA A 19 -7.44 19.04 -13.74
N ARG A 20 -7.69 19.11 -15.05
CA ARG A 20 -8.86 18.50 -15.68
C ARG A 20 -8.72 16.98 -15.79
N ASP A 21 -7.52 16.49 -16.10
CA ASP A 21 -7.25 15.05 -16.22
C ASP A 21 -7.11 14.38 -14.85
N LEU A 22 -6.53 15.06 -13.86
CA LEU A 22 -6.58 14.66 -12.46
C LEU A 22 -8.02 14.71 -11.94
N GLY A 23 -8.81 15.70 -12.32
CA GLY A 23 -10.25 15.75 -12.01
C GLY A 23 -11.04 14.60 -12.63
N LYS A 24 -10.73 14.16 -13.85
CA LYS A 24 -11.33 12.98 -14.49
C LYS A 24 -10.82 11.67 -13.90
N ALA A 25 -9.54 11.58 -13.55
CA ALA A 25 -8.96 10.42 -12.88
C ALA A 25 -9.52 10.28 -11.46
N LEU A 26 -9.61 11.39 -10.72
CA LEU A 26 -10.27 11.44 -9.43
C LEU A 26 -11.77 11.20 -9.57
N GLN A 27 -12.49 11.69 -10.58
CA GLN A 27 -13.90 11.32 -10.82
C GLN A 27 -14.08 9.85 -11.25
N ALA A 28 -13.05 9.23 -11.85
CA ALA A 28 -13.04 7.79 -12.12
C ALA A 28 -12.72 6.96 -10.86
N ILE A 29 -11.98 7.53 -9.90
CA ILE A 29 -11.64 6.92 -8.60
C ILE A 29 -12.73 7.21 -7.54
N THR A 30 -13.40 8.36 -7.62
CA THR A 30 -14.53 8.79 -6.81
C THR A 30 -15.75 9.04 -7.68
N PRO A 31 -16.48 8.00 -8.10
CA PRO A 31 -17.88 7.94 -7.76
C PRO A 31 -17.99 7.49 -6.29
N VAL A 32 -19.03 7.92 -5.60
CA VAL A 32 -19.59 7.14 -4.49
C VAL A 32 -19.77 5.71 -5.01
N GLN A 33 -18.82 4.80 -4.76
CA GLN A 33 -18.87 3.43 -5.27
C GLN A 33 -19.78 2.60 -4.38
N LEU A 34 -21.09 2.76 -4.60
CA LEU A 34 -22.06 1.73 -4.28
C LEU A 34 -21.70 0.48 -5.09
N SER A 35 -21.20 -0.51 -4.38
CA SER A 35 -20.61 -1.68 -4.97
C SER A 35 -21.71 -2.73 -5.34
N PHE A 36 -22.11 -2.89 -6.63
CA PHE A 36 -22.79 -4.06 -7.27
C PHE A 36 -22.23 -4.62 -8.63
N ARG A 37 -21.74 -5.89 -8.70
CA ARG A 37 -21.09 -6.49 -9.90
C ARG A 37 -22.07 -7.39 -10.62
N GLU A 38 -22.20 -7.22 -11.92
CA GLU A 38 -22.97 -8.13 -12.78
C GLU A 38 -22.22 -9.45 -13.10
N PRO A 39 -22.98 -10.51 -13.44
CA PRO A 39 -22.57 -11.89 -13.21
C PRO A 39 -21.71 -12.42 -14.36
N ARG A 40 -20.46 -12.79 -14.06
CA ARG A 40 -19.85 -13.92 -14.74
C ARG A 40 -20.41 -15.18 -14.07
N ARG A 41 -21.40 -15.80 -14.72
CA ARG A 41 -22.12 -17.03 -14.31
C ARG A 41 -21.27 -17.97 -13.44
N ARG A 42 -21.53 -17.94 -12.13
CA ARG A 42 -21.50 -19.05 -11.15
C ARG A 42 -22.06 -18.49 -9.83
N ALA A 43 -23.37 -18.29 -9.79
CA ALA A 43 -24.07 -18.00 -8.54
C ALA A 43 -24.60 -19.32 -7.98
N SER A 44 -24.01 -19.78 -6.87
CA SER A 44 -24.57 -20.82 -6.01
C SER A 44 -24.98 -20.15 -4.70
N GLY A 45 -26.02 -19.32 -4.74
CA GLY A 45 -26.62 -18.68 -3.57
C GLY A 45 -27.83 -17.82 -3.95
N PRO A 46 -28.93 -17.83 -3.17
CA PRO A 46 -30.14 -17.09 -3.51
C PRO A 46 -29.97 -15.58 -3.28
N GLN A 47 -30.06 -14.78 -4.36
CA GLN A 47 -30.25 -13.33 -4.28
C GLN A 47 -31.70 -13.02 -3.86
N THR A 48 -31.92 -12.05 -2.99
CA THR A 48 -33.27 -11.58 -2.63
C THR A 48 -33.81 -10.65 -3.73
N SER A 49 -35.14 -10.63 -3.93
CA SER A 49 -35.82 -9.84 -4.98
C SER A 49 -35.47 -8.34 -4.95
N ASP A 50 -35.23 -7.80 -3.76
CA ASP A 50 -35.00 -6.37 -3.54
C ASP A 50 -33.58 -5.94 -3.95
N GLN A 51 -32.61 -6.85 -3.86
CA GLN A 51 -31.24 -6.60 -4.30
C GLN A 51 -31.16 -6.44 -5.82
N GLY A 52 -31.91 -7.26 -6.58
CA GLY A 52 -31.93 -7.17 -8.05
C GLY A 52 -32.43 -5.82 -8.57
N ILE A 53 -33.41 -5.21 -7.88
CA ILE A 53 -33.98 -3.91 -8.25
C ILE A 53 -32.97 -2.78 -8.00
N VAL A 54 -32.33 -2.79 -6.83
CA VAL A 54 -31.32 -1.79 -6.47
C VAL A 54 -30.09 -1.90 -7.38
N CYS A 55 -29.62 -3.11 -7.68
CA CYS A 55 -28.54 -3.34 -8.64
C CYS A 55 -28.87 -2.76 -10.03
N GLY A 56 -30.08 -3.00 -10.53
CA GLY A 56 -30.51 -2.50 -11.84
C GLY A 56 -30.56 -0.98 -11.92
N LEU A 57 -30.98 -0.31 -10.83
CA LEU A 57 -30.98 1.15 -10.75
C LEU A 57 -29.56 1.73 -10.70
N LEU A 58 -28.65 1.04 -10.00
CA LEU A 58 -27.28 1.50 -9.81
C LEU A 58 -26.36 1.21 -11.00
N ALA A 59 -26.74 0.29 -11.90
CA ALA A 59 -25.98 -0.05 -13.09
C ALA A 59 -25.68 1.16 -14.00
N ALA A 60 -26.55 2.17 -14.00
CA ALA A 60 -26.33 3.42 -14.73
C ALA A 60 -25.15 4.26 -14.19
N PHE A 61 -24.77 4.08 -12.93
CA PHE A 61 -23.68 4.80 -12.27
C PHE A 61 -22.35 4.03 -12.32
N GLY A 62 -22.38 2.74 -12.67
CA GLY A 62 -21.19 1.91 -12.81
C GLY A 62 -21.44 0.45 -12.50
N ASN A 63 -20.35 -0.33 -12.56
CA ASN A 63 -20.32 -1.72 -12.14
C ASN A 63 -19.72 -1.75 -10.73
N GLY A 64 -20.53 -1.84 -9.70
CA GLY A 64 -19.95 -2.03 -8.38
C GLY A 64 -19.67 -3.52 -8.07
N GLN A 65 -19.60 -3.96 -6.80
CA GLN A 65 -19.54 -5.35 -6.30
C GLN A 65 -20.25 -5.57 -4.93
N TYR A 66 -21.24 -6.46 -4.79
CA TYR A 66 -21.83 -6.73 -3.47
C TYR A 66 -20.83 -7.49 -2.58
N LEU A 67 -20.47 -6.91 -1.43
CA LEU A 67 -19.41 -7.43 -0.54
C LEU A 67 -19.91 -8.27 0.65
N GLY A 68 -21.19 -8.66 0.65
CA GLY A 68 -21.79 -9.47 1.71
C GLY A 68 -22.82 -8.71 2.55
N SER A 69 -23.42 -9.41 3.51
CA SER A 69 -24.56 -8.92 4.31
C SER A 69 -24.18 -8.01 5.47
N GLU A 70 -22.89 -7.92 5.79
CA GLU A 70 -22.43 -7.14 6.93
C GLU A 70 -22.44 -5.64 6.61
N THR A 71 -23.10 -4.89 7.49
CA THR A 71 -23.22 -3.43 7.39
C THR A 71 -21.88 -2.79 7.72
N GLY A 72 -21.10 -2.48 6.69
CA GLY A 72 -19.78 -1.88 6.84
C GLY A 72 -18.73 -2.46 5.89
N ALA A 73 -18.97 -3.65 5.32
CA ALA A 73 -18.06 -4.32 4.40
C ALA A 73 -17.65 -3.42 3.23
N ALA A 74 -18.60 -2.72 2.60
CA ALA A 74 -18.33 -1.76 1.53
C ALA A 74 -17.39 -0.63 1.97
N SER A 75 -17.64 -0.02 3.13
CA SER A 75 -16.81 1.09 3.63
C SER A 75 -15.41 0.64 4.04
N ARG A 76 -15.26 -0.55 4.63
CA ARG A 76 -13.93 -1.09 4.95
C ARG A 76 -13.11 -1.39 3.70
N PHE A 77 -13.75 -1.97 2.68
CA PHE A 77 -13.10 -2.22 1.40
C PHE A 77 -12.67 -0.91 0.72
N ASP A 78 -13.55 0.08 0.67
CA ASP A 78 -13.27 1.40 0.12
C ASP A 78 -12.09 2.09 0.85
N ASN A 79 -12.14 2.15 2.18
CA ASN A 79 -11.04 2.68 2.98
C ASN A 79 -9.72 1.92 2.74
N GLY A 80 -9.78 0.60 2.59
CA GLY A 80 -8.61 -0.22 2.25
C GLY A 80 -7.99 0.14 0.91
N LEU A 81 -8.80 0.43 -0.11
CA LEU A 81 -8.33 0.91 -1.41
C LEU A 81 -7.77 2.33 -1.33
N LEU A 82 -8.44 3.23 -0.61
CA LEU A 82 -8.00 4.61 -0.44
C LEU A 82 -6.65 4.70 0.28
N VAL A 83 -6.43 3.89 1.33
CA VAL A 83 -5.13 3.83 2.02
C VAL A 83 -4.01 3.44 1.06
N GLN A 84 -4.23 2.46 0.17
CA GLN A 84 -3.24 2.07 -0.85
C GLN A 84 -2.94 3.20 -1.83
N MET A 85 -3.98 3.89 -2.32
CA MET A 85 -3.83 5.03 -3.21
C MET A 85 -3.01 6.15 -2.56
N TYR A 86 -3.33 6.51 -1.32
CA TYR A 86 -2.60 7.56 -0.60
C TYR A 86 -1.14 7.15 -0.30
N GLY A 87 -0.88 5.87 -0.02
CA GLY A 87 0.49 5.34 0.10
C GLY A 87 1.29 5.48 -1.21
N MET A 88 0.67 5.19 -2.36
CA MET A 88 1.30 5.40 -3.67
C MET A 88 1.60 6.88 -3.93
N PHE A 89 0.66 7.78 -3.62
CA PHE A 89 0.89 9.22 -3.79
C PHE A 89 2.04 9.73 -2.93
N LEU A 90 2.13 9.24 -1.69
CA LEU A 90 3.23 9.58 -0.79
C LEU A 90 4.59 9.19 -1.39
N GLY A 91 4.75 7.93 -1.83
CA GLY A 91 5.98 7.46 -2.46
C GLY A 91 6.29 8.21 -3.77
N MET A 92 5.27 8.52 -4.57
CA MET A 92 5.42 9.30 -5.79
C MET A 92 5.97 10.70 -5.50
N PHE A 93 5.38 11.46 -4.57
CA PHE A 93 5.84 12.82 -4.27
C PHE A 93 7.27 12.84 -3.71
N LEU A 94 7.62 11.86 -2.87
CA LEU A 94 8.98 11.71 -2.37
C LEU A 94 9.98 11.46 -3.52
N GLY A 95 9.67 10.52 -4.41
CA GLY A 95 10.49 10.21 -5.58
C GLY A 95 10.63 11.39 -6.53
N LEU A 96 9.56 12.14 -6.79
CA LEU A 96 9.60 13.37 -7.58
C LEU A 96 10.49 14.44 -6.94
N GLY A 97 10.47 14.57 -5.61
CA GLY A 97 11.35 15.47 -4.86
C GLY A 97 12.83 15.15 -5.10
N ILE A 98 13.21 13.87 -4.97
CA ILE A 98 14.58 13.38 -5.22
C ILE A 98 14.98 13.67 -6.67
N MET A 99 14.15 13.27 -7.65
CA MET A 99 14.48 13.42 -9.06
C MET A 99 14.58 14.88 -9.50
N LYS A 100 13.77 15.77 -8.93
CA LYS A 100 13.83 17.20 -9.23
C LYS A 100 15.20 17.79 -8.87
N LYS A 101 15.82 17.33 -7.79
CA LYS A 101 17.15 17.78 -7.38
C LYS A 101 18.25 17.23 -8.29
N GLY A 102 18.11 15.99 -8.76
CA GLY A 102 19.06 15.34 -9.66
C GLY A 102 18.97 15.76 -11.13
N SER A 103 17.90 16.45 -11.53
CA SER A 103 17.70 16.89 -12.92
C SER A 103 18.50 18.16 -13.23
N PRO A 104 19.38 18.17 -14.26
CA PRO A 104 20.18 19.34 -14.64
C PRO A 104 19.32 20.58 -14.94
N ASP A 105 18.16 20.36 -15.56
CA ASP A 105 17.23 21.42 -15.98
C ASP A 105 16.03 21.56 -15.02
N GLY A 106 16.01 20.79 -13.92
CA GLY A 106 14.89 20.72 -12.97
C GLY A 106 13.59 20.13 -13.55
N ASN A 107 13.63 19.58 -14.77
CA ASN A 107 12.50 18.95 -15.44
C ASN A 107 12.40 17.46 -15.05
N ILE A 108 11.21 17.03 -14.65
CA ILE A 108 10.89 15.68 -14.19
C ILE A 108 9.99 14.91 -15.16
N GLY A 109 9.55 15.54 -16.26
CA GLY A 109 8.56 14.97 -17.17
C GLY A 109 8.99 13.66 -17.80
N SER A 110 10.24 13.57 -18.26
CA SER A 110 10.82 12.35 -18.84
C SER A 110 11.08 11.25 -17.81
N SER A 111 11.19 11.60 -16.52
CA SER A 111 11.43 10.61 -15.47
C SER A 111 10.20 9.74 -15.17
N ILE A 112 9.00 10.24 -15.49
CA ILE A 112 7.74 9.50 -15.33
C ILE A 112 7.67 8.28 -16.25
N ASP A 113 8.25 8.37 -17.46
CA ASP A 113 8.19 7.31 -18.46
C ASP A 113 8.84 6.02 -17.96
N GLY A 114 9.88 6.13 -17.11
CA GLY A 114 10.51 4.98 -16.45
C GLY A 114 9.76 4.47 -15.22
N MET A 115 8.98 5.32 -14.54
CA MET A 115 8.26 4.94 -13.32
C MET A 115 7.05 4.07 -13.61
N VAL A 116 6.31 4.33 -14.69
CA VAL A 116 5.06 3.62 -14.99
C VAL A 116 5.31 2.11 -15.18
N PRO A 117 6.27 1.66 -16.00
CA PRO A 117 6.55 0.23 -16.16
C PRO A 117 7.02 -0.43 -14.86
N LEU A 118 7.80 0.28 -14.04
CA LEU A 118 8.25 -0.23 -12.74
C LEU A 118 7.06 -0.47 -11.80
N LEU A 119 6.15 0.49 -11.67
CA LEU A 119 4.96 0.35 -10.83
C LEU A 119 4.04 -0.78 -11.33
N GLN A 120 3.90 -0.93 -12.65
CA GLN A 120 3.14 -2.03 -13.24
C GLN A 120 3.76 -3.40 -12.93
N ALA A 121 5.09 -3.51 -12.94
CA ALA A 121 5.79 -4.75 -12.60
C ALA A 121 5.60 -5.16 -11.13
N LEU A 122 5.27 -4.22 -10.23
CA LEU A 122 5.01 -4.49 -8.82
C LEU A 122 3.57 -4.94 -8.53
N VAL A 123 2.62 -4.76 -9.45
CA VAL A 123 1.21 -5.15 -9.24
C VAL A 123 1.03 -6.64 -8.88
N PRO A 124 1.70 -7.60 -9.57
CA PRO A 124 1.58 -9.02 -9.21
C PRO A 124 2.07 -9.35 -7.79
N LEU A 125 3.02 -8.57 -7.26
CA LEU A 125 3.55 -8.76 -5.91
C LEU A 125 2.47 -8.56 -4.84
N MET A 126 1.53 -7.62 -5.06
CA MET A 126 0.42 -7.40 -4.12
C MET A 126 -0.46 -8.64 -3.96
N GLY A 127 -0.76 -9.32 -5.07
CA GLY A 127 -1.56 -10.55 -5.05
C GLY A 127 -0.83 -11.72 -4.39
N MET A 128 0.50 -11.75 -4.49
CA MET A 128 1.34 -12.73 -3.79
C MET A 128 1.35 -12.48 -2.29
N ILE A 129 1.59 -11.23 -1.85
CA ILE A 129 1.56 -10.84 -0.44
C ILE A 129 0.21 -11.14 0.19
N ALA A 130 -0.90 -10.82 -0.51
CA ALA A 130 -2.25 -11.12 -0.01
C ALA A 130 -2.46 -12.62 0.24
N ARG A 131 -2.02 -13.49 -0.68
CA ARG A 131 -2.10 -14.95 -0.48
C ARG A 131 -1.29 -15.43 0.72
N ARG A 132 -0.11 -14.85 0.95
CA ARG A 132 0.71 -15.16 2.13
C ARG A 132 0.03 -14.75 3.43
N TRP A 133 -0.62 -13.59 3.44
CA TRP A 133 -1.42 -13.15 4.57
C TRP A 133 -2.56 -14.11 4.86
N ASP A 134 -3.29 -14.55 3.84
CA ASP A 134 -4.37 -15.52 3.99
C ASP A 134 -3.87 -16.89 4.50
N ALA A 135 -2.66 -17.30 4.09
CA ALA A 135 -2.04 -18.57 4.48
C ALA A 135 -1.29 -18.51 5.83
N GLY A 136 -0.98 -17.31 6.34
CA GLY A 136 -0.09 -17.14 7.49
C GLY A 136 1.38 -17.48 7.20
N GLU A 137 1.77 -17.52 5.94
CA GLU A 137 3.10 -17.96 5.48
C GLU A 137 4.02 -16.75 5.27
N PHE A 138 4.74 -16.34 6.32
CA PHE A 138 5.57 -15.13 6.29
C PHE A 138 7.08 -15.39 6.20
N THR A 139 7.52 -16.64 6.27
CA THR A 139 8.94 -17.03 6.35
C THR A 139 9.61 -17.29 5.00
N GLU A 140 8.86 -17.13 3.90
CA GLU A 140 9.40 -17.25 2.56
C GLU A 140 9.86 -15.87 2.06
N ASN A 141 11.11 -15.76 1.59
CA ASN A 141 11.68 -14.47 1.20
C ASN A 141 11.53 -14.13 -0.29
N ASP A 142 11.23 -15.09 -1.17
CA ASP A 142 11.20 -14.97 -2.65
C ASP A 142 12.36 -14.16 -3.27
N GLY A 143 13.53 -14.17 -2.64
CA GLY A 143 14.68 -13.37 -3.08
C GLY A 143 14.62 -11.87 -2.72
N HIS A 144 13.69 -11.48 -1.85
CA HIS A 144 13.53 -10.13 -1.29
C HIS A 144 13.50 -10.16 0.26
N PRO A 145 14.59 -10.60 0.92
CA PRO A 145 14.61 -10.69 2.37
C PRO A 145 14.50 -9.30 3.01
N MET A 146 13.84 -9.22 4.17
CA MET A 146 13.54 -7.96 4.86
C MET A 146 14.78 -7.07 5.07
N ASN A 147 15.93 -7.66 5.43
CA ASN A 147 17.17 -6.91 5.62
C ASN A 147 17.64 -6.17 4.35
N MET A 148 17.50 -6.80 3.17
CA MET A 148 17.82 -6.16 1.89
C MET A 148 16.89 -4.97 1.64
N LEU A 149 15.61 -5.09 2.01
CA LEU A 149 14.62 -4.04 1.83
C LEU A 149 14.86 -2.89 2.80
N VAL A 150 15.21 -3.17 4.07
CA VAL A 150 15.62 -2.16 5.06
C VAL A 150 16.82 -1.35 4.56
N GLU A 151 17.86 -2.01 4.05
CA GLU A 151 19.03 -1.34 3.47
C GLU A 151 18.68 -0.50 2.22
N GLY A 152 17.74 -0.97 1.42
CA GLY A 152 17.19 -0.21 0.29
C GLY A 152 16.51 1.08 0.73
N ILE A 153 15.67 1.02 1.76
CA ILE A 153 14.98 2.19 2.32
C ILE A 153 15.95 3.14 3.03
N GLU A 154 16.96 2.64 3.74
CA GLU A 154 18.04 3.46 4.32
C GLU A 154 18.82 4.23 3.25
N THR A 155 19.05 3.61 2.10
CA THR A 155 19.66 4.28 0.95
C THR A 155 18.77 5.38 0.39
N ILE A 156 17.45 5.17 0.35
CA ILE A 156 16.50 6.22 -0.02
C ILE A 156 16.50 7.36 1.00
N ARG A 157 16.57 7.06 2.31
CA ARG A 157 16.68 8.08 3.38
C ARG A 157 17.91 8.96 3.18
N ARG A 158 19.10 8.37 2.97
CA ARG A 158 20.32 9.13 2.65
C ARG A 158 20.15 10.00 1.41
N THR A 159 19.57 9.44 0.35
CA THR A 159 19.29 10.21 -0.88
C THR A 159 18.35 11.38 -0.63
N CYS A 160 17.36 11.24 0.26
CA CYS A 160 16.47 12.33 0.65
C CYS A 160 17.23 13.43 1.40
N GLU A 161 18.07 13.07 2.36
CA GLU A 161 18.92 13.99 3.11
C GLU A 161 19.84 14.80 2.17
N GLU A 162 20.54 14.11 1.26
CA GLU A 162 21.39 14.72 0.25
C GLU A 162 20.60 15.63 -0.72
N SER A 163 19.34 15.29 -0.96
CA SER A 163 18.46 16.03 -1.85
C SER A 163 17.72 17.20 -1.18
N GLY A 164 17.80 17.32 0.14
CA GLY A 164 17.01 18.27 0.92
C GLY A 164 15.50 17.97 0.91
N VAL A 165 15.14 16.70 0.75
CA VAL A 165 13.76 16.19 0.77
C VAL A 165 13.49 15.60 2.15
N ASP A 166 12.35 15.94 2.74
CA ASP A 166 11.96 15.40 4.04
C ASP A 166 11.55 13.92 3.93
N PHE A 167 12.26 13.05 4.64
CA PHE A 167 11.97 11.62 4.71
C PHE A 167 10.92 11.26 5.77
N GLY A 168 10.49 12.23 6.60
CA GLY A 168 9.64 12.02 7.77
C GLY A 168 8.35 11.23 7.50
N THR A 169 7.80 11.33 6.28
CA THR A 169 6.61 10.57 5.89
C THR A 169 6.83 9.06 5.76
N MET A 170 8.08 8.61 5.59
CA MET A 170 8.45 7.19 5.47
C MET A 170 9.12 6.62 6.72
N GLU A 171 9.40 7.44 7.75
CA GLU A 171 10.07 6.99 8.98
C GLU A 171 9.32 5.85 9.67
N LEU A 172 8.00 6.00 9.86
CA LEU A 172 7.19 4.94 10.46
C LEU A 172 7.27 3.62 9.68
N PHE A 173 7.34 3.69 8.35
CA PHE A 173 7.45 2.49 7.51
C PHE A 173 8.80 1.80 7.72
N LEU A 174 9.89 2.57 7.73
CA LEU A 174 11.24 2.07 8.02
C LEU A 174 11.34 1.47 9.43
N GLU A 175 10.77 2.12 10.43
CA GLU A 175 10.71 1.59 11.81
C GLU A 175 10.01 0.22 11.86
N ARG A 176 8.89 0.06 11.15
CA ARG A 176 8.17 -1.21 11.09
C ARG A 176 8.95 -2.30 10.36
N MET A 177 9.67 -1.94 9.30
CA MET A 177 10.55 -2.87 8.59
C MET A 177 11.71 -3.33 9.46
N LYS A 178 12.35 -2.43 10.22
CA LYS A 178 13.39 -2.79 11.19
C LYS A 178 12.86 -3.68 12.31
N ALA A 179 11.66 -3.40 12.82
CA ALA A 179 11.02 -4.27 13.80
C ALA A 179 10.77 -5.68 13.24
N ALA A 180 10.29 -5.77 11.99
CA ALA A 180 10.12 -7.05 11.29
C ALA A 180 11.47 -7.75 11.02
N GLU A 181 12.53 -7.01 10.70
CA GLU A 181 13.89 -7.53 10.51
C GLU A 181 14.41 -8.26 11.74
N VAL A 182 14.17 -7.73 12.94
CA VAL A 182 14.57 -8.40 14.19
C VAL A 182 13.87 -9.76 14.34
N LEU A 183 12.62 -9.88 13.87
CA LEU A 183 11.91 -11.17 13.85
C LEU A 183 12.54 -12.12 12.81
N VAL A 184 13.12 -11.61 11.73
CA VAL A 184 13.82 -12.39 10.69
C VAL A 184 15.06 -13.08 11.20
N VAL A 185 15.85 -12.41 12.04
CA VAL A 185 17.06 -13.01 12.62
C VAL A 185 16.73 -14.26 13.46
N VAL A 186 15.50 -14.35 13.99
CA VAL A 186 15.06 -15.46 14.86
C VAL A 186 14.53 -16.66 14.07
N LYS A 187 13.82 -16.47 12.96
CA LYS A 187 13.16 -17.59 12.22
C LYS A 187 13.63 -17.80 10.78
N GLY A 188 14.46 -16.91 10.23
CA GLY A 188 14.99 -16.97 8.87
C GLY A 188 13.96 -16.62 7.79
N GLY A 189 14.32 -15.69 6.90
CA GLY A 189 13.67 -15.59 5.58
C GLY A 189 12.37 -14.79 5.45
N PHE A 190 12.05 -13.81 6.30
CA PHE A 190 10.84 -13.04 6.03
C PHE A 190 11.00 -12.03 4.88
N ASP A 191 9.92 -11.84 4.13
CA ASP A 191 9.75 -10.82 3.08
C ASP A 191 8.83 -9.67 3.55
N ASN A 192 8.39 -8.85 2.59
CA ASN A 192 7.41 -7.78 2.76
C ASN A 192 6.09 -8.21 3.43
N SER A 193 5.69 -9.48 3.31
CA SER A 193 4.42 -9.95 3.88
C SER A 193 4.44 -9.95 5.41
N ALA A 194 5.62 -10.07 6.02
CA ALA A 194 5.82 -10.06 7.46
C ALA A 194 5.59 -8.72 8.16
N LEU A 195 5.46 -7.63 7.39
CA LEU A 195 5.03 -6.35 7.92
C LEU A 195 3.60 -6.39 8.45
N GLY A 196 2.74 -7.28 7.93
CA GLY A 196 1.34 -7.36 8.35
C GLY A 196 1.18 -7.57 9.85
N PRO A 197 1.74 -8.63 10.41
CA PRO A 197 1.66 -8.87 11.84
C PRO A 197 2.20 -7.72 12.71
N SER A 198 3.22 -6.98 12.25
CA SER A 198 3.78 -5.84 13.01
C SER A 198 2.88 -4.59 13.02
N LEU A 199 1.85 -4.56 12.16
CA LEU A 199 0.80 -3.54 12.18
C LEU A 199 -0.28 -3.83 13.23
N PHE A 200 -0.35 -5.06 13.75
CA PHE A 200 -1.34 -5.49 14.75
C PHE A 200 -0.66 -5.76 16.10
N PRO A 201 -0.57 -4.77 17.01
CA PRO A 201 0.19 -4.89 18.25
C PRO A 201 -0.30 -6.02 19.18
N HIS A 202 -1.54 -6.47 19.03
CA HIS A 202 -2.09 -7.60 19.80
C HIS A 202 -1.68 -8.97 19.25
N HIS A 203 -1.26 -9.06 17.98
CA HIS A 203 -0.90 -10.32 17.34
C HIS A 203 0.58 -10.70 17.57
N GLU A 204 1.43 -9.73 17.92
CA GLU A 204 2.81 -9.99 18.37
C GLU A 204 2.87 -10.92 19.58
N ALA A 205 1.86 -10.86 20.47
CA ALA A 205 1.80 -11.73 21.64
C ALA A 205 1.64 -13.21 21.24
N ASP A 206 0.85 -13.50 20.20
CA ASP A 206 0.62 -14.86 19.72
C ASP A 206 1.86 -15.41 18.99
N LEU A 207 2.48 -14.59 18.14
CA LEU A 207 3.73 -14.95 17.46
C LEU A 207 4.89 -15.18 18.43
N ARG A 208 4.96 -14.41 19.53
CA ARG A 208 5.92 -14.64 20.62
C ARG A 208 5.62 -15.94 21.36
N GLN A 209 4.35 -16.28 21.62
CA GLN A 209 3.98 -17.52 22.31
C GLN A 209 4.33 -18.78 21.50
N GLU A 210 4.17 -18.76 20.18
CA GLU A 210 4.63 -19.87 19.33
C GLU A 210 6.16 -20.03 19.33
N THR A 211 6.89 -18.94 19.54
CA THR A 211 8.37 -18.92 19.60
C THR A 211 8.91 -19.56 20.89
N ILE A 212 8.08 -19.70 21.94
CA ILE A 212 8.47 -20.28 23.24
C ILE A 212 7.83 -21.67 23.44
N LYS A 213 7.41 -22.36 22.38
CA LYS A 213 7.24 -23.81 22.45
C LYS A 213 8.59 -24.44 22.13
N PRO A 214 9.40 -24.87 23.11
CA PRO A 214 10.55 -25.70 22.81
C PRO A 214 10.02 -26.94 22.12
N GLU A 215 10.33 -27.11 20.84
CA GLU A 215 10.18 -28.40 20.21
C GLU A 215 10.98 -29.37 21.07
N GLY A 216 10.25 -30.33 21.67
CA GLY A 216 10.85 -31.28 22.57
C GLY A 216 11.98 -31.99 21.85
N PHE A 217 13.22 -31.68 22.23
CA PHE A 217 14.38 -32.50 21.93
C PHE A 217 14.12 -33.87 22.55
N GLY A 218 13.48 -34.75 21.78
CA GLY A 218 13.35 -36.16 22.06
C GLY A 218 14.74 -36.76 22.05
N CYS A 219 15.38 -36.78 23.21
CA CYS A 219 16.61 -37.52 23.45
C CYS A 219 16.30 -39.02 23.33
N HIS A 220 16.44 -39.56 22.12
CA HIS A 220 16.46 -41.01 21.90
C HIS A 220 17.86 -41.54 22.24
N THR A 221 18.13 -41.78 23.53
CA THR A 221 19.23 -42.64 23.96
C THR A 221 18.86 -44.10 23.68
N ARG A 222 19.29 -44.60 22.52
CA ARG A 222 19.36 -46.05 22.26
C ARG A 222 20.69 -46.56 22.83
N PHE A 223 20.65 -47.12 24.04
CA PHE A 223 21.67 -48.06 24.49
C PHE A 223 21.25 -49.48 24.11
N ARG A 224 22.01 -50.09 23.21
CA ARG A 224 22.23 -51.54 23.15
C ARG A 224 23.65 -51.80 22.68
#